data_AF-A0A935YYL4-F1
#
_entry.id   AF-A0A935YYL4-F1
#
_cell.length_a   1.000
_cell.length_b   1.000
_cell.length_c   1.000
_cell.angle_alpha   90.00
_cell.angle_beta   90.00
_cell.angle_gamma   90.00
#
_symmetry.space_group_name_H-M   'P 1'
#
loop_
_entity.id
_entity.type
_entity.pdbx_description
1 polymer ?
#
loop_
_entity_poly.entity_id
_entity_poly.type
_entity_poly.pdbx_seq_one_letter_code
_entity_poly.pdbx_strand_id
1 'polypeptide(L)'
;MIVPLDDALDGRAPDGPAALLFIGDPERPATFDQTRIARLYGLSRAESRVAALLASGYRLEQVAESLGIAYETVRKHLKQIFSKTGTYRQAELVRMLVTGPAGLAI
;
A
#
# COMPACT_ATOMS: atom_id res chain seq x y z
N MET A 1 27.27 1.92 -8.89
CA MET A 1 27.08 0.46 -9.08
C MET A 1 25.69 0.15 -8.55
N ILE A 2 24.81 -0.44 -9.36
CA ILE A 2 23.54 -0.98 -8.85
C ILE A 2 23.86 -2.41 -8.43
N VAL A 3 23.62 -2.71 -7.15
CA VAL A 3 23.85 -4.04 -6.57
C VAL A 3 22.47 -4.58 -6.20
N PRO A 4 22.10 -5.82 -6.60
CA PRO A 4 20.89 -6.46 -6.12
C PRO A 4 20.84 -6.42 -4.59
N LEU A 5 19.65 -6.19 -4.02
CA LEU A 5 19.53 -6.05 -2.56
C LEU A 5 20.04 -7.31 -1.84
N ASP A 6 19.85 -8.48 -2.43
CA ASP A 6 20.31 -9.76 -1.90
C ASP A 6 21.84 -9.83 -1.78
N ASP A 7 22.56 -9.26 -2.74
CA ASP A 7 24.03 -9.18 -2.76
C ASP A 7 24.56 -8.09 -1.81
N ALA A 8 23.73 -7.10 -1.46
CA ALA A 8 24.10 -6.02 -0.53
C ALA A 8 23.96 -6.41 0.95
N LEU A 9 23.35 -7.56 1.26
CA LEU A 9 23.19 -8.07 2.63
C LEU A 9 24.46 -8.70 3.21
N ASP A 10 25.57 -8.75 2.45
CA ASP A 10 26.92 -9.09 2.93
C ASP A 10 27.49 -8.09 3.97
N GLY A 11 26.63 -7.29 4.59
CA GLY A 11 26.92 -6.50 5.79
C GLY A 11 27.68 -5.21 5.55
N ARG A 12 28.04 -4.90 4.29
CA ARG A 12 28.75 -3.67 3.96
C ARG A 12 27.83 -2.68 3.26
N ALA A 13 27.12 -1.88 4.06
CA ALA A 13 26.54 -0.64 3.55
C ALA A 13 27.67 0.17 2.88
N PRO A 14 27.46 0.73 1.68
CA PRO A 14 28.48 1.54 1.03
C PRO A 14 28.82 2.73 1.92
N ASP A 15 30.11 3.02 2.10
CA ASP A 15 30.59 4.24 2.75
C ASP A 15 30.25 5.43 1.85
N GLY A 16 29.05 6.00 2.02
CA GLY A 16 28.56 7.12 1.21
C GLY A 16 27.02 7.16 1.06
N PRO A 17 26.48 8.19 0.39
CA PRO A 17 25.04 8.27 0.11
C PRO A 17 24.59 7.07 -0.73
N ALA A 18 23.58 6.36 -0.23
CA ALA A 18 22.95 5.23 -0.91
C ALA A 18 21.54 5.60 -1.40
N ALA A 19 21.10 4.92 -2.47
CA ALA A 19 19.74 5.01 -2.98
C ALA A 19 19.16 3.60 -3.14
N LEU A 20 17.86 3.46 -2.86
CA LEU A 20 17.11 2.21 -3.04
C LEU A 20 16.32 2.32 -4.34
N LEU A 21 16.49 1.35 -5.25
CA LEU A 21 15.72 1.25 -6.48
C LEU A 21 14.75 0.08 -6.37
N PHE A 22 13.45 0.36 -6.51
CA PHE A 22 12.41 -0.65 -6.65
C PHE A 22 11.91 -0.69 -8.09
N ILE A 23 11.80 -1.88 -8.65
CA ILE A 23 11.26 -2.12 -9.99
C ILE A 23 10.01 -2.97 -9.83
N GLY A 24 8.85 -2.38 -10.13
CA GLY A 24 7.57 -3.07 -10.19
C GLY A 24 7.14 -3.28 -11.64
N ASP A 25 6.51 -4.42 -11.93
CA ASP A 25 5.89 -4.70 -13.22
C ASP A 25 4.48 -4.06 -13.28
N PRO A 26 4.24 -3.08 -14.18
CA PRO A 26 2.95 -2.40 -14.27
C PRO A 26 1.81 -3.30 -14.78
N GLU A 27 2.13 -4.41 -15.47
CA GLU A 27 1.13 -5.37 -15.95
C GLU A 27 0.76 -6.41 -14.90
N ARG A 28 1.55 -6.50 -13.82
CA ARG A 28 1.28 -7.42 -12.71
C ARG A 28 0.44 -6.71 -11.65
N PRO A 29 -0.76 -7.22 -11.31
CA PRO A 29 -1.58 -6.61 -10.27
C PRO A 29 -0.81 -6.59 -8.97
N ALA A 30 -0.55 -5.40 -8.46
CA ALA A 30 0.13 -5.21 -7.20
C ALA A 30 -0.69 -5.85 -6.08
N THR A 31 -0.19 -6.94 -5.49
CA THR A 31 -0.86 -7.54 -4.34
C THR A 31 -0.40 -6.85 -3.07
N PHE A 32 -1.23 -5.93 -2.57
CA PHE A 32 -0.93 -5.21 -1.34
C PHE A 32 -1.17 -6.09 -0.11
N ASP A 33 -0.10 -6.40 0.61
CA ASP A 33 -0.17 -7.12 1.88
C ASP A 33 -0.89 -6.28 2.95
N GLN A 34 -2.11 -6.72 3.28
CA GLN A 34 -2.98 -6.07 4.26
C GLN A 34 -2.33 -5.98 5.64
N THR A 35 -1.50 -6.95 6.01
CA THR A 35 -0.83 -6.98 7.32
C THR A 35 0.23 -5.89 7.41
N ARG A 36 0.97 -5.66 6.32
CA ARG A 36 1.95 -4.56 6.24
C ARG A 36 1.26 -3.21 6.25
N ILE A 37 0.21 -3.04 5.45
CA ILE A 37 -0.59 -1.80 5.45
C ILE A 37 -1.12 -1.49 6.85
N ALA A 38 -1.68 -2.48 7.53
CA ALA A 38 -2.18 -2.34 8.90
C ALA A 38 -1.09 -1.81 9.84
N ARG A 39 0.10 -2.43 9.80
CA ARG A 39 1.21 -2.11 10.68
C ARG A 39 1.83 -0.73 10.37
N LEU A 40 2.01 -0.40 9.09
CA LEU A 40 2.66 0.83 8.66
C LEU A 40 1.79 2.08 8.91
N TYR A 41 0.47 1.92 8.83
CA TYR A 41 -0.46 3.07 8.89
C TYR A 41 -1.48 2.99 10.03
N GLY A 42 -1.33 2.05 10.96
CA GLY A 42 -2.22 1.92 12.13
C GLY A 42 -3.67 1.56 11.77
N LEU A 43 -3.88 0.90 10.63
CA LEU A 43 -5.21 0.54 10.15
C LEU A 43 -5.73 -0.74 10.84
N SER A 44 -7.04 -0.81 11.04
CA SER A 44 -7.71 -2.04 11.48
C SER A 44 -7.71 -3.10 10.36
N ARG A 45 -8.06 -4.35 10.68
CA ARG A 45 -8.18 -5.42 9.67
C ARG A 45 -9.16 -5.06 8.54
N ALA A 46 -10.31 -4.48 8.89
CA ALA A 46 -11.32 -4.09 7.90
C ALA A 46 -10.84 -2.92 7.02
N GLU A 47 -10.22 -1.91 7.64
CA GLU A 47 -9.65 -0.77 6.92
C GLU A 47 -8.52 -1.20 5.97
N SER A 48 -7.67 -2.13 6.40
CA SER A 48 -6.55 -2.62 5.59
C SER A 48 -7.03 -3.41 4.37
N ARG A 49 -8.12 -4.17 4.50
CA ARG A 49 -8.78 -4.85 3.36
C ARG A 49 -9.29 -3.86 2.32
N VAL A 50 -9.96 -2.80 2.77
CA VAL A 50 -10.44 -1.72 1.89
C VAL A 50 -9.27 -1.01 1.22
N ALA A 51 -8.25 -0.60 1.99
CA ALA A 51 -7.06 0.09 1.48
C ALA A 51 -6.30 -0.75 0.44
N ALA A 52 -6.11 -2.04 0.67
CA ALA A 52 -5.43 -2.94 -0.26
C ALA A 52 -6.16 -3.07 -1.61
N LEU A 53 -7.49 -3.23 -1.60
CA LEU A 53 -8.27 -3.31 -2.83
C LEU A 53 -8.26 -1.99 -3.60
N LEU A 54 -8.37 -0.85 -2.91
CA LEU A 54 -8.26 0.47 -3.54
C LEU A 54 -6.88 0.69 -4.17
N ALA A 55 -5.81 0.29 -3.48
CA ALA A 55 -4.45 0.36 -4.01
C ALA A 55 -4.24 -0.59 -5.21
N SER A 56 -4.98 -1.69 -5.24
CA SER A 56 -5.03 -2.63 -6.38
C SER A 56 -5.88 -2.12 -7.55
N GLY A 57 -6.41 -0.90 -7.49
CA GLY A 57 -7.17 -0.26 -8.58
C GLY A 57 -8.68 -0.47 -8.55
N TYR A 58 -9.23 -1.12 -7.51
CA TYR A 58 -10.68 -1.34 -7.41
C TYR A 58 -11.42 -0.02 -7.13
N ARG A 59 -12.61 0.11 -7.72
CA ARG A 59 -13.58 1.16 -7.37
C ARG A 59 -14.33 0.80 -6.09
N LEU A 60 -14.90 1.79 -5.42
CA LEU A 60 -15.59 1.60 -4.12
C LEU A 60 -16.74 0.59 -4.20
N GLU A 61 -17.47 0.56 -5.31
CA GLU A 61 -18.53 -0.41 -5.58
C GLU A 61 -17.99 -1.83 -5.70
N GLN A 62 -16.86 -2.00 -6.39
CA GLN A 62 -16.19 -3.30 -6.53
C GLN A 62 -15.58 -3.76 -5.21
N VAL A 63 -15.12 -2.84 -4.37
CA VAL A 63 -14.68 -3.15 -2.99
C VAL A 63 -15.86 -3.64 -2.15
N ALA A 64 -17.02 -2.99 -2.25
CA ALA A 64 -18.23 -3.38 -1.54
C ALA A 64 -18.65 -4.81 -1.93
N GLU A 65 -18.68 -5.09 -3.25
CA GLU A 65 -18.97 -6.41 -3.80
C GLU A 65 -17.94 -7.47 -3.34
N SER A 66 -16.64 -7.18 -3.50
CA SER A 66 -15.55 -8.09 -3.13
C SER A 66 -15.54 -8.43 -1.63
N LEU A 67 -15.93 -7.50 -0.77
CA LEU A 67 -15.97 -7.70 0.68
C LEU A 67 -17.34 -8.17 1.20
N GLY A 68 -18.38 -8.23 0.35
CA GLY A 68 -19.73 -8.59 0.75
C GLY A 68 -20.36 -7.62 1.76
N ILE A 69 -20.04 -6.32 1.65
CA ILE A 69 -20.54 -5.27 2.55
C ILE A 69 -21.24 -4.15 1.78
N ALA A 70 -22.04 -3.34 2.46
CA ALA A 70 -22.71 -2.21 1.83
C ALA A 70 -21.71 -1.12 1.39
N TYR A 71 -22.03 -0.42 0.29
CA TYR A 71 -21.24 0.70 -0.23
C TYR A 71 -20.97 1.77 0.85
N GLU A 72 -21.99 2.12 1.64
CA GLU A 72 -21.84 3.08 2.75
C GLU A 72 -20.90 2.59 3.85
N THR A 73 -20.79 1.27 4.06
CA THR A 73 -19.80 0.69 4.96
C THR A 73 -18.39 0.89 4.43
N VAL A 74 -18.16 0.70 3.12
CA VAL A 74 -16.87 1.02 2.47
C VAL A 74 -16.54 2.50 2.64
N ARG A 75 -17.49 3.41 2.40
CA ARG A 75 -17.28 4.86 2.61
C ARG A 75 -16.94 5.21 4.04
N LYS A 76 -17.58 4.55 5.02
CA LYS A 76 -17.26 4.73 6.44
C LYS A 76 -15.83 4.29 6.75
N HIS A 77 -15.40 3.13 6.25
CA HIS A 77 -14.01 2.69 6.37
C HIS A 77 -13.05 3.67 5.71
N LEU A 78 -13.36 4.15 4.50
CA LEU A 78 -12.54 5.13 3.79
C LEU A 78 -12.32 6.43 4.60
N LYS A 79 -13.38 6.92 5.26
CA LYS A 79 -13.28 8.10 6.15
C LYS A 79 -12.35 7.85 7.34
N GLN A 80 -12.40 6.65 7.93
CA GLN A 80 -11.48 6.28 9.01
C GLN A 80 -10.04 6.16 8.52
N ILE A 81 -9.84 5.57 7.33
CA ILE A 81 -8.52 5.46 6.71
C ILE A 81 -7.93 6.84 6.46
N PHE A 82 -8.69 7.77 5.88
CA PHE A 82 -8.28 9.16 5.68
C PHE A 82 -7.82 9.82 6.99
N SER A 83 -8.61 9.67 8.06
CA SER A 83 -8.23 10.20 9.37
C SER A 83 -6.92 9.61 9.92
N LYS A 84 -6.67 8.32 9.69
CA LYS A 84 -5.46 7.64 10.21
C LYS A 84 -4.22 7.85 9.35
N THR A 85 -4.42 8.06 8.05
CA THR A 85 -3.33 8.26 7.08
C THR A 85 -3.00 9.73 6.82
N GLY A 86 -3.82 10.65 7.33
CA GLY A 86 -3.67 12.07 7.06
C GLY A 86 -3.98 12.47 5.61
N THR A 87 -4.75 11.64 4.89
CA THR A 87 -5.16 11.89 3.51
C THR A 87 -6.61 12.34 3.44
N TYR A 88 -7.00 12.98 2.34
CA TYR A 88 -8.35 13.53 2.17
C TYR A 88 -9.06 13.03 0.91
N ARG A 89 -8.32 12.42 -0.03
CA ARG A 89 -8.86 11.92 -1.29
C ARG A 89 -8.39 10.48 -1.55
N GLN A 90 -9.22 9.69 -2.24
CA GLN A 90 -8.87 8.31 -2.58
C GLN A 90 -7.56 8.23 -3.39
N ALA A 91 -7.39 9.12 -4.37
CA ALA A 91 -6.17 9.15 -5.19
C ALA A 91 -4.91 9.47 -4.37
N GLU A 92 -5.06 10.29 -3.32
CA GLU A 92 -3.96 10.61 -2.41
C GLU A 92 -3.58 9.41 -1.54
N LEU A 93 -4.58 8.72 -0.98
CA LEU A 93 -4.37 7.45 -0.27
C LEU A 93 -3.69 6.42 -1.16
N VAL A 94 -4.21 6.19 -2.38
CA VAL A 94 -3.64 5.22 -3.32
C VAL A 94 -2.20 5.59 -3.66
N ARG A 95 -1.92 6.86 -3.97
CA ARG A 95 -0.56 7.33 -4.23
C ARG A 95 0.35 7.05 -3.03
N MET A 96 -0.07 7.40 -1.81
CA MET A 96 0.70 7.15 -0.59
C MET A 96 0.99 5.66 -0.36
N LEU A 97 0.03 4.77 -0.67
CA LEU A 97 0.21 3.32 -0.53
C LEU A 97 1.16 2.75 -1.59
N VAL A 98 1.07 3.22 -2.84
CA VAL A 98 1.88 2.76 -3.97
C VAL A 98 3.31 3.30 -3.90
N THR A 99 3.50 4.58 -3.59
CA THR A 99 4.83 5.20 -3.55
C THR A 99 5.50 5.12 -2.19
N GLY A 100 4.74 4.78 -1.15
CA GLY A 100 5.24 4.67 0.22
C GLY A 100 5.83 3.29 0.53
N PRO A 101 6.24 3.07 1.80
CA PRO A 101 6.87 1.82 2.23
C PRO A 101 5.97 0.59 2.08
N ALA A 102 4.65 0.75 1.98
CA ALA A 102 3.74 -0.35 1.69
C ALA A 102 3.83 -0.86 0.24
N GLY A 103 4.32 -0.04 -0.69
CA GLY A 103 4.57 -0.42 -2.08
C GLY A 103 5.92 -1.10 -2.31
N LEU A 104 6.83 -1.06 -1.33
CA LEU A 104 8.19 -1.65 -1.42
C LEU A 104 8.22 -3.17 -1.23
N ALA A 105 7.08 -3.86 -1.36
CA ALA A 105 6.99 -5.30 -1.15
C ALA A 105 6.02 -5.99 -2.12
N ILE A 106 5.68 -5.29 -3.19
CA ILE A 106 4.82 -5.76 -4.27
C ILE A 106 5.65 -6.58 -5.25
#